data_AF-A0A7Y4RMU7-F1
#
_entry.id   AF-A0A7Y4RMU7-F1
#
_cell.length_a   1.000
_cell.length_b   1.000
_cell.length_c   1.000
_cell.angle_alpha   90.00
_cell.angle_beta   90.00
_cell.angle_gamma   90.00
#
_symmetry.space_group_name_H-M   'P 1'
#
loop_
_entity.id
_entity.type
_entity.pdbx_description
1 polymer ?
#
loop_
_entity_poly.entity_id
_entity_poly.type
_entity_poly.pdbx_seq_one_letter_code
_entity_poly.pdbx_strand_id
1 'polypeptide(L)'
;MIRVALDAMGSDQAPRTEVEGLALALRELPPGFRVQLVGQTAAIEAELAGYPDLDRERFDVVEAPEVIGMAEKPLHAVRRKQKSSLVIGLGLQAQGKSDAFISAGNTGAILAASTVLLGLYEGVERATVATLLPTADGPVLMLDAGANVECSAKELVGFAHLGTVYMRDIMERPSPKVGLLNVGEEEEKGTTVVKEAHRLLKHDARLNYIGNIEGRDILGGHPKHGRLDVVVCDGFVGNVVLKFYESVMLLIRQLAANEAPDMWERKEIRAAFRMLDYSQYGGAPLLGVRGISIICHGSSNANAIRHAIRVAVQSAEVQLSKHIGAEFAERGAAERA
;
A
#
# COMPACT_ATOMS: atom_id res chain seq x y z
N MET A 1 10.01 2.54 20.91
CA MET A 1 10.59 1.67 19.88
C MET A 1 9.45 1.09 19.08
N ILE A 2 9.48 1.26 17.75
CA ILE A 2 8.43 0.78 16.85
C ILE A 2 8.63 -0.71 16.57
N ARG A 3 7.56 -1.48 16.53
CA ARG A 3 7.55 -2.91 16.25
C ARG A 3 6.79 -3.16 14.95
N VAL A 4 7.42 -3.90 14.04
CA VAL A 4 6.84 -4.23 12.75
C VAL A 4 6.76 -5.74 12.63
N ALA A 5 5.54 -6.28 12.55
CA ALA A 5 5.32 -7.69 12.29
C ALA A 5 5.46 -7.94 10.79
N LEU A 6 6.44 -8.75 10.41
CA LEU A 6 6.67 -9.17 9.03
C LEU A 6 6.26 -10.65 8.92
N ASP A 7 5.23 -10.92 8.11
CA ASP A 7 4.88 -12.29 7.71
C ASP A 7 6.03 -12.87 6.88
N ALA A 8 6.83 -13.71 7.53
CA ALA A 8 8.02 -14.32 6.96
C ALA A 8 7.71 -15.52 6.05
N MET A 9 6.42 -15.82 5.81
CA MET A 9 5.99 -16.95 5.00
C MET A 9 5.17 -16.52 3.77
N GLY A 10 5.13 -15.21 3.47
CA GLY A 10 4.19 -14.63 2.52
C GLY A 10 4.61 -14.71 1.06
N SER A 11 5.87 -14.37 0.75
CA SER A 11 6.34 -14.30 -0.64
C SER A 11 6.51 -15.67 -1.30
N ASP A 12 6.63 -15.67 -2.64
CA ASP A 12 6.82 -16.89 -3.43
C ASP A 12 8.15 -17.61 -3.10
N GLN A 13 9.12 -16.88 -2.53
CA GLN A 13 10.42 -17.41 -2.11
C GLN A 13 10.61 -17.37 -0.59
N ALA A 14 9.52 -17.29 0.18
CA ALA A 14 9.59 -17.20 1.62
C ALA A 14 10.25 -18.44 2.26
N PRO A 15 11.02 -18.27 3.37
CA PRO A 15 11.28 -17.03 4.10
C PRO A 15 12.48 -16.21 3.58
N ARG A 16 13.11 -16.64 2.48
CA ARG A 16 14.37 -16.06 1.99
C ARG A 16 14.25 -14.57 1.67
N THR A 17 13.25 -14.18 0.90
CA THR A 17 13.03 -12.77 0.51
C THR A 17 12.85 -11.87 1.73
N GLU A 18 12.12 -12.35 2.73
CA GLU A 18 11.79 -11.60 3.94
C GLU A 18 13.01 -11.42 4.83
N VAL A 19 13.82 -12.46 4.98
CA VAL A 19 15.09 -12.39 5.73
C VAL A 19 16.11 -11.51 5.01
N GLU A 20 16.25 -11.65 3.68
CA GLU A 20 17.09 -10.76 2.87
C GLU A 20 16.63 -9.29 3.00
N GLY A 21 15.32 -9.03 2.92
CA GLY A 21 14.74 -7.71 3.06
C GLY A 21 14.94 -7.10 4.45
N LEU A 22 14.81 -7.92 5.51
CA LEU A 22 15.17 -7.54 6.86
C LEU A 22 16.64 -7.15 6.96
N ALA A 23 17.55 -7.97 6.41
CA ALA A 23 18.99 -7.70 6.45
C ALA A 23 19.34 -6.35 5.82
N LEU A 24 18.74 -6.04 4.68
CA LEU A 24 18.90 -4.74 4.03
C LEU A 24 18.32 -3.59 4.87
N ALA A 25 17.13 -3.80 5.47
CA ALA A 25 16.49 -2.79 6.31
C ALA A 25 17.31 -2.46 7.56
N LEU A 26 17.87 -3.47 8.24
CA LEU A 26 18.70 -3.26 9.42
C LEU A 26 20.02 -2.54 9.11
N ARG A 27 20.55 -2.71 7.89
CA ARG A 27 21.78 -2.05 7.45
C ARG A 27 21.57 -0.58 7.08
N GLU A 28 20.46 -0.27 6.42
CA GLU A 28 20.26 1.04 5.78
C GLU A 28 19.34 1.98 6.57
N LEU A 29 18.40 1.45 7.36
CA LEU A 29 17.46 2.27 8.11
C LEU A 29 18.02 2.61 9.49
N PRO A 30 17.76 3.83 9.99
CA PRO A 30 18.22 4.24 11.32
C PRO A 30 17.66 3.32 12.42
N PRO A 31 18.38 3.18 13.55
CA PRO A 31 17.82 2.55 14.74
C PRO A 31 16.52 3.22 15.20
N GLY A 32 15.64 2.47 15.88
CA GLY A 32 14.35 2.99 16.36
C GLY A 32 13.18 2.01 16.19
N PHE A 33 13.39 0.98 15.36
CA PHE A 33 12.44 -0.09 15.13
C PHE A 33 13.04 -1.48 15.38
N ARG A 34 12.14 -2.44 15.63
CA ARG A 34 12.39 -3.88 15.76
C ARG A 34 11.43 -4.65 14.87
N VAL A 35 11.92 -5.66 14.16
CA VAL A 35 11.08 -6.49 13.28
C VAL A 35 10.72 -7.80 13.96
N GLN A 36 9.47 -8.20 13.93
CA GLN A 36 8.99 -9.50 14.41
C GLN A 36 8.75 -10.38 13.17
N LEU A 37 9.67 -11.30 12.88
CA LEU A 37 9.54 -12.30 11.82
C LEU A 37 8.53 -13.35 12.27
N VAL A 38 7.32 -13.31 11.71
CA VAL A 38 6.23 -14.21 12.08
C VAL A 38 6.15 -15.36 11.09
N GLY A 39 6.30 -16.59 11.57
CA GLY A 39 6.27 -17.77 10.70
C GLY A 39 6.84 -19.02 11.34
N GLN A 40 7.21 -19.98 10.51
CA GLN A 40 7.74 -21.26 10.96
C GLN A 40 9.16 -21.06 11.48
N THR A 41 9.37 -21.12 12.81
CA THR A 41 10.65 -20.75 13.44
C THR A 41 11.82 -21.52 12.85
N ALA A 42 11.67 -22.83 12.61
CA ALA A 42 12.73 -23.67 12.05
C ALA A 42 13.17 -23.20 10.65
N ALA A 43 12.23 -22.80 9.78
CA ALA A 43 12.54 -22.31 8.44
C ALA A 43 13.21 -20.93 8.48
N ILE A 44 12.71 -20.04 9.34
CA ILE A 44 13.26 -18.69 9.52
C ILE A 44 14.70 -18.76 10.06
N GLU A 45 14.94 -19.56 11.11
CA GLU A 45 16.27 -19.70 11.70
C GLU A 45 17.27 -20.36 10.75
N ALA A 46 16.82 -21.30 9.93
CA ALA A 46 17.67 -21.90 8.89
C ALA A 46 18.14 -20.87 7.85
N GLU A 47 17.26 -19.96 7.43
CA GLU A 47 17.61 -18.87 6.52
C GLU A 47 18.52 -17.83 7.20
N LEU A 48 18.22 -17.45 8.45
CA LEU A 48 19.02 -16.51 9.25
C LEU A 48 20.46 -17.01 9.48
N ALA A 49 20.73 -18.31 9.42
CA ALA A 49 22.08 -18.86 9.52
C ALA A 49 23.01 -18.34 8.39
N GLY A 50 22.46 -17.92 7.25
CA GLY A 50 23.19 -17.25 6.17
C GLY A 50 23.59 -15.79 6.48
N TYR A 51 23.11 -15.22 7.58
CA TYR A 51 23.29 -13.82 7.94
C TYR A 51 23.82 -13.66 9.38
N PRO A 52 25.01 -14.21 9.70
CA PRO A 52 25.53 -14.26 11.07
C PRO A 52 25.81 -12.87 11.69
N ASP A 53 26.01 -11.85 10.85
CA ASP A 53 26.33 -10.49 11.28
C ASP A 53 25.08 -9.64 11.59
N LEU A 54 23.87 -10.19 11.46
CA LEU A 54 22.65 -9.46 11.81
C LEU A 54 22.52 -9.30 13.31
N ASP A 55 22.23 -8.06 13.71
CA ASP A 55 21.97 -7.72 15.11
C ASP A 55 20.66 -8.36 15.60
N ARG A 56 20.79 -9.44 16.38
CA ARG A 56 19.69 -10.18 17.02
C ARG A 56 18.91 -9.32 18.03
N GLU A 57 19.42 -8.16 18.45
CA GLU A 57 18.67 -7.19 19.27
C GLU A 57 17.76 -6.28 18.43
N ARG A 58 17.71 -6.46 17.11
CA ARG A 58 16.87 -5.65 16.22
C ARG A 58 15.73 -6.44 15.57
N PHE A 59 15.59 -7.72 15.90
CA PHE A 59 14.46 -8.54 15.46
C PHE A 59 14.14 -9.70 16.42
N ASP A 60 12.91 -10.21 16.32
CA ASP A 60 12.42 -11.40 17.01
C ASP A 60 11.90 -12.41 16.00
N VAL A 61 11.93 -13.69 16.35
CA VAL A 61 11.18 -14.74 15.63
C VAL A 61 9.95 -15.09 16.46
N VAL A 62 8.78 -15.02 15.82
CA VAL A 62 7.48 -15.35 16.44
C VAL A 62 6.90 -16.56 15.73
N GLU A 63 6.73 -17.64 16.49
CA GLU A 63 6.22 -18.90 15.96
C GLU A 63 4.78 -18.78 15.43
N ALA A 64 4.61 -19.19 14.18
CA ALA A 64 3.33 -19.41 13.53
C ALA A 64 3.44 -20.63 12.59
N PRO A 65 2.91 -21.80 13.00
CA PRO A 65 3.16 -23.05 12.30
C PRO A 65 2.37 -23.20 10.98
N GLU A 66 1.28 -22.45 10.80
CA GLU A 66 0.47 -22.52 9.59
C GLU A 66 0.85 -21.43 8.58
N VAL A 67 0.56 -21.66 7.31
CA VAL A 67 0.75 -20.68 6.23
C VAL A 67 -0.49 -20.67 5.36
N ILE A 68 -0.97 -19.48 4.99
CA ILE A 68 -2.04 -19.32 3.98
C ILE A 68 -1.36 -19.21 2.62
N GLY A 69 -1.57 -20.21 1.76
CA GLY A 69 -1.00 -20.25 0.41
C GLY A 69 -1.71 -19.33 -0.58
N MET A 70 -1.01 -18.96 -1.64
CA MET A 70 -1.47 -18.00 -2.64
C MET A 70 -2.75 -18.41 -3.39
N ALA A 71 -2.97 -19.70 -3.61
CA ALA A 71 -4.14 -20.21 -4.33
C ALA A 71 -5.37 -20.45 -3.43
N GLU A 72 -5.26 -20.24 -2.12
CA GLU A 72 -6.35 -20.50 -1.19
C GLU A 72 -7.44 -19.42 -1.27
N LYS A 73 -8.70 -19.82 -1.04
CA LYS A 73 -9.81 -18.87 -0.96
C LYS A 73 -9.65 -17.99 0.29
N PRO A 74 -9.51 -16.66 0.15
CA PRO A 74 -9.08 -15.76 1.22
C PRO A 74 -9.81 -15.93 2.55
N LEU A 75 -11.13 -15.70 2.55
CA LEU A 75 -11.92 -15.67 3.78
C LEU A 75 -12.01 -17.05 4.45
N HIS A 76 -11.99 -18.13 3.66
CA HIS A 76 -12.00 -19.49 4.18
C HIS A 76 -10.67 -19.83 4.85
N ALA A 77 -9.55 -19.48 4.21
CA ALA A 77 -8.21 -19.75 4.73
C ALA A 77 -7.97 -18.99 6.04
N VAL A 78 -8.29 -17.68 6.08
CA VAL A 78 -8.18 -16.86 7.29
C VAL A 78 -8.97 -17.46 8.44
N ARG A 79 -10.21 -17.88 8.23
CA ARG A 79 -11.05 -18.50 9.28
C ARG A 79 -10.52 -19.85 9.78
N ARG A 80 -9.92 -20.66 8.91
CA ARG A 80 -9.44 -22.01 9.27
C ARG A 80 -8.06 -21.99 9.91
N LYS A 81 -7.13 -21.22 9.34
CA LYS A 81 -5.71 -21.21 9.72
C LYS A 81 -5.42 -20.10 10.73
N GLN A 82 -6.01 -20.23 11.91
CA GLN A 82 -5.89 -19.24 12.98
C GLN A 82 -4.47 -19.13 13.57
N LYS A 83 -3.61 -20.13 13.31
CA LYS A 83 -2.19 -20.11 13.68
C LYS A 83 -1.29 -19.79 12.49
N SER A 84 -1.84 -19.17 11.43
CA SER A 84 -1.05 -18.74 10.28
C SER A 84 -0.20 -17.53 10.59
N SER A 85 0.96 -17.41 9.93
CA SER A 85 1.84 -16.25 10.05
C SER A 85 1.10 -14.92 9.86
N LEU A 86 0.21 -14.88 8.86
CA LEU A 86 -0.65 -13.75 8.57
C LEU A 86 -1.61 -13.41 9.71
N VAL A 87 -2.33 -14.41 10.26
CA VAL A 87 -3.30 -14.18 11.35
C VAL A 87 -2.59 -13.83 12.66
N ILE A 88 -1.48 -14.50 12.97
CA ILE A 88 -0.68 -14.21 14.18
C ILE A 88 -0.07 -12.81 14.10
N GLY A 89 0.53 -12.43 12.96
CA GLY A 89 1.15 -11.11 12.79
C GLY A 89 0.15 -9.96 12.92
N LEU A 90 -1.02 -10.07 12.29
CA LEU A 90 -2.11 -9.10 12.50
C LEU A 90 -2.65 -9.13 13.93
N GLY A 91 -2.72 -10.32 14.55
CA GLY A 91 -3.13 -10.49 15.94
C GLY A 91 -2.19 -9.77 16.92
N LEU A 92 -0.88 -9.77 16.66
CA LEU A 92 0.08 -8.97 17.44
C LEU A 92 -0.27 -7.49 17.40
N GLN A 93 -0.61 -6.96 16.23
CA GLN A 93 -0.99 -5.56 16.09
C GLN A 93 -2.31 -5.24 16.79
N ALA A 94 -3.33 -6.09 16.60
CA ALA A 94 -4.62 -5.94 17.29
C ALA A 94 -4.50 -5.96 18.82
N GLN A 95 -3.47 -6.65 19.36
CA GLN A 95 -3.17 -6.71 20.79
C GLN A 95 -2.23 -5.58 21.27
N GLY A 96 -1.83 -4.65 20.41
CA GLY A 96 -0.86 -3.59 20.73
C GLY A 96 0.58 -4.10 20.96
N LYS A 97 0.89 -5.31 20.48
CA LYS A 97 2.23 -5.94 20.54
C LYS A 97 3.07 -5.68 19.30
N SER A 98 2.46 -5.20 18.24
CA SER A 98 3.09 -4.66 17.04
C SER A 98 2.42 -3.34 16.67
N ASP A 99 3.14 -2.45 15.98
CA ASP A 99 2.65 -1.15 15.55
C ASP A 99 2.28 -1.13 14.06
N ALA A 100 2.86 -2.06 13.28
CA ALA A 100 2.54 -2.28 11.87
C ALA A 100 2.64 -3.76 11.47
N PHE A 101 2.04 -4.11 10.34
CA PHE A 101 2.07 -5.45 9.76
C PHE A 101 2.39 -5.38 8.27
N ILE A 102 3.23 -6.30 7.80
CA ILE A 102 3.63 -6.43 6.39
C ILE A 102 3.46 -7.89 5.98
N SER A 103 2.90 -8.13 4.80
CA SER A 103 2.91 -9.46 4.18
C SER A 103 2.99 -9.36 2.66
N ALA A 104 3.76 -10.27 2.06
CA ALA A 104 3.79 -10.52 0.62
C ALA A 104 2.87 -11.68 0.20
N GLY A 105 2.03 -12.17 1.13
CA GLY A 105 1.12 -13.28 0.90
C GLY A 105 -0.12 -12.91 0.09
N ASN A 106 -1.14 -13.75 0.17
CA ASN A 106 -2.36 -13.59 -0.60
C ASN A 106 -3.05 -12.24 -0.25
N THR A 107 -3.09 -11.30 -1.19
CA THR A 107 -3.69 -9.96 -1.03
C THR A 107 -5.10 -10.00 -0.44
N GLY A 108 -5.95 -10.91 -0.95
CA GLY A 108 -7.31 -11.05 -0.45
C GLY A 108 -7.34 -11.54 1.00
N ALA A 109 -6.43 -12.44 1.39
CA ALA A 109 -6.34 -12.93 2.76
C ALA A 109 -5.83 -11.83 3.70
N ILE A 110 -4.88 -11.00 3.26
CA ILE A 110 -4.41 -9.84 4.02
C ILE A 110 -5.53 -8.83 4.22
N LEU A 111 -6.25 -8.47 3.14
CA LEU A 111 -7.42 -7.58 3.19
C LEU A 111 -8.48 -8.11 4.17
N ALA A 112 -8.85 -9.38 4.03
CA ALA A 112 -9.88 -10.01 4.86
C ALA A 112 -9.46 -10.08 6.33
N ALA A 113 -8.26 -10.57 6.63
CA ALA A 113 -7.78 -10.69 7.99
C ALA A 113 -7.58 -9.32 8.65
N SER A 114 -7.03 -8.34 7.94
CA SER A 114 -6.84 -6.98 8.47
C SER A 114 -8.18 -6.35 8.82
N THR A 115 -9.16 -6.47 7.93
CA THR A 115 -10.52 -5.96 8.17
C THR A 115 -11.18 -6.64 9.38
N VAL A 116 -11.02 -7.96 9.53
CA VAL A 116 -11.64 -8.71 10.63
C VAL A 116 -10.94 -8.46 11.97
N LEU A 117 -9.61 -8.45 11.99
CA LEU A 117 -8.82 -8.41 13.23
C LEU A 117 -8.60 -6.98 13.74
N LEU A 118 -8.35 -6.02 12.85
CA LEU A 118 -8.14 -4.62 13.22
C LEU A 118 -9.48 -3.86 13.27
N GLY A 119 -10.42 -4.23 12.39
CA GLY A 119 -11.67 -3.51 12.17
C GLY A 119 -11.49 -2.22 11.38
N LEU A 120 -12.59 -1.65 10.91
CA LEU A 120 -12.59 -0.36 10.22
C LEU A 120 -12.69 0.80 11.22
N TYR A 121 -12.21 1.98 10.82
CA TYR A 121 -12.55 3.22 11.51
C TYR A 121 -14.05 3.49 11.42
N GLU A 122 -14.61 4.13 12.46
CA GLU A 122 -15.99 4.60 12.40
C GLU A 122 -16.14 5.60 11.27
N GLY A 123 -17.19 5.45 10.44
CA GLY A 123 -17.39 6.27 9.25
C GLY A 123 -16.61 5.81 7.99
N VAL A 124 -15.71 4.82 8.10
CA VAL A 124 -15.12 4.15 6.95
C VAL A 124 -16.01 2.97 6.55
N GLU A 125 -16.52 2.99 5.33
CA GLU A 125 -17.39 1.93 4.81
C GLU A 125 -16.59 0.69 4.37
N ARG A 126 -15.42 0.91 3.76
CA ARG A 126 -14.55 -0.15 3.26
C ARG A 126 -13.07 0.20 3.38
N ALA A 127 -12.25 -0.81 3.66
CA ALA A 127 -10.81 -0.72 3.49
C ALA A 127 -10.45 -0.77 2.01
N THR A 128 -9.37 -0.11 1.62
CA THR A 128 -8.94 0.04 0.22
C THR A 128 -7.44 -0.11 0.08
N VAL A 129 -7.00 -0.63 -1.06
CA VAL A 129 -5.58 -0.78 -1.38
C VAL A 129 -5.11 0.49 -2.07
N ALA A 130 -4.21 1.22 -1.42
CA ALA A 130 -3.62 2.41 -1.98
C ALA A 130 -2.32 2.06 -2.71
N THR A 131 -2.22 2.42 -3.98
CA THR A 131 -1.03 2.13 -4.78
C THR A 131 -0.39 3.42 -5.27
N LEU A 132 0.91 3.58 -4.99
CA LEU A 132 1.69 4.69 -5.52
C LEU A 132 2.10 4.37 -6.97
N LEU A 133 1.69 5.24 -7.88
CA LEU A 133 2.08 5.23 -9.30
C LEU A 133 3.19 6.26 -9.49
N PRO A 134 4.43 5.84 -9.77
CA PRO A 134 5.52 6.78 -10.01
C PRO A 134 5.27 7.65 -11.26
N THR A 135 5.53 8.95 -11.16
CA THR A 135 5.47 9.90 -12.28
C THR A 135 6.73 10.76 -12.30
N ALA A 136 6.90 11.55 -13.36
CA ALA A 136 8.06 12.46 -13.49
C ALA A 136 8.14 13.49 -12.35
N ASP A 137 7.00 13.95 -11.82
CA ASP A 137 6.92 15.00 -10.80
C ASP A 137 6.70 14.45 -9.38
N GLY A 138 6.92 13.14 -9.19
CA GLY A 138 6.67 12.40 -7.95
C GLY A 138 5.48 11.44 -8.06
N PRO A 139 5.28 10.54 -7.10
CA PRO A 139 4.25 9.52 -7.21
C PRO A 139 2.84 10.08 -6.96
N VAL A 140 1.86 9.49 -7.62
CA VAL A 140 0.42 9.73 -7.42
C VAL A 140 -0.17 8.52 -6.69
N LEU A 141 -0.97 8.75 -5.64
CA LEU A 141 -1.64 7.67 -4.92
C LEU A 141 -2.99 7.36 -5.57
N MET A 142 -3.15 6.14 -6.07
CA MET A 142 -4.41 5.66 -6.64
C MET A 142 -5.16 4.77 -5.65
N LEU A 143 -6.46 5.03 -5.47
CA LEU A 143 -7.37 4.30 -4.58
C LEU A 143 -8.72 4.11 -5.27
N ASP A 144 -9.23 2.90 -5.49
CA ASP A 144 -8.73 1.59 -5.08
C ASP A 144 -7.96 0.89 -6.20
N ALA A 145 -6.97 0.07 -5.85
CA ALA A 145 -6.18 -0.73 -6.78
C ALA A 145 -6.61 -2.21 -6.87
N GLY A 146 -7.80 -2.56 -6.39
CA GLY A 146 -8.40 -3.88 -6.59
C GLY A 146 -8.92 -4.59 -5.35
N ALA A 147 -8.99 -3.93 -4.19
CA ALA A 147 -9.66 -4.52 -3.02
C ALA A 147 -11.17 -4.66 -3.24
N ASN A 148 -11.78 -3.68 -3.89
CA ASN A 148 -13.23 -3.54 -4.04
C ASN A 148 -13.58 -3.40 -5.51
N VAL A 149 -14.02 -4.49 -6.14
CA VAL A 149 -14.38 -4.51 -7.58
C VAL A 149 -15.40 -3.42 -7.93
N GLU A 150 -16.42 -3.26 -7.10
CA GLU A 150 -17.42 -2.21 -7.22
C GLU A 150 -17.47 -1.40 -5.93
N CYS A 151 -17.64 -0.09 -6.09
CA CYS A 151 -17.77 0.87 -5.00
C CYS A 151 -19.03 1.73 -5.21
N SER A 152 -19.60 2.18 -4.11
CA SER A 152 -20.62 3.23 -4.03
C SER A 152 -19.98 4.62 -4.00
N ALA A 153 -20.77 5.66 -4.24
CA ALA A 153 -20.29 7.04 -4.24
C ALA A 153 -19.69 7.46 -2.89
N LYS A 154 -20.28 7.00 -1.77
CA LYS A 154 -19.78 7.27 -0.42
C LYS A 154 -18.43 6.60 -0.15
N GLU A 155 -18.25 5.37 -0.61
CA GLU A 155 -16.97 4.66 -0.50
C GLU A 155 -15.87 5.41 -1.27
N LEU A 156 -16.16 5.93 -2.48
CA LEU A 156 -15.21 6.75 -3.24
C LEU A 156 -14.85 8.06 -2.50
N VAL A 157 -15.83 8.72 -1.87
CA VAL A 157 -15.56 9.89 -1.01
C VAL A 157 -14.67 9.50 0.17
N GLY A 158 -14.94 8.38 0.82
CA GLY A 158 -14.08 7.85 1.88
C GLY A 158 -12.65 7.61 1.40
N PHE A 159 -12.46 7.07 0.19
CA PHE A 159 -11.14 6.84 -0.38
C PHE A 159 -10.38 8.14 -0.65
N ALA A 160 -11.06 9.21 -1.06
CA ALA A 160 -10.47 10.54 -1.20
C ALA A 160 -9.87 11.04 0.13
N HIS A 161 -10.60 10.88 1.24
CA HIS A 161 -10.14 11.25 2.58
C HIS A 161 -8.96 10.41 3.04
N LEU A 162 -9.04 9.08 2.88
CA LEU A 162 -7.94 8.17 3.19
C LEU A 162 -6.67 8.52 2.43
N GLY A 163 -6.79 8.77 1.12
CA GLY A 163 -5.67 9.15 0.28
C GLY A 163 -5.08 10.51 0.64
N THR A 164 -5.92 11.47 1.01
CA THR A 164 -5.50 12.81 1.45
C THR A 164 -4.66 12.72 2.71
N VAL A 165 -5.10 11.97 3.73
CA VAL A 165 -4.33 11.76 4.96
C VAL A 165 -3.00 11.08 4.66
N TYR A 166 -2.98 10.04 3.83
CA TYR A 166 -1.74 9.35 3.46
C TYR A 166 -0.75 10.27 2.73
N MET A 167 -1.20 10.99 1.70
CA MET A 167 -0.34 11.88 0.94
C MET A 167 0.18 13.05 1.78
N ARG A 168 -0.63 13.54 2.73
CA ARG A 168 -0.21 14.56 3.68
C ARG A 168 0.87 14.07 4.63
N ASP A 169 0.64 12.91 5.26
CA ASP A 169 1.47 12.48 6.39
C ASP A 169 2.71 11.68 5.96
N ILE A 170 2.60 10.86 4.92
CA ILE A 170 3.68 9.98 4.46
C ILE A 170 4.47 10.61 3.33
N MET A 171 3.79 11.32 2.42
CA MET A 171 4.41 11.96 1.26
C MET A 171 4.66 13.46 1.47
N GLU A 172 4.38 13.97 2.69
CA GLU A 172 4.61 15.35 3.10
C GLU A 172 3.99 16.36 2.13
N ARG A 173 2.74 16.10 1.69
CA ARG A 173 1.96 16.99 0.81
C ARG A 173 0.87 17.73 1.60
N PRO A 174 1.06 18.98 2.03
CA PRO A 174 0.13 19.64 2.95
C PRO A 174 -1.31 19.80 2.44
N SER A 175 -1.51 19.89 1.11
CA SER A 175 -2.83 20.02 0.49
C SER A 175 -2.90 19.15 -0.78
N PRO A 176 -3.04 17.81 -0.63
CA PRO A 176 -3.04 16.87 -1.74
C PRO A 176 -4.19 17.14 -2.71
N LYS A 177 -3.89 17.32 -3.99
CA LYS A 177 -4.92 17.45 -5.04
C LYS A 177 -5.56 16.11 -5.32
N VAL A 178 -6.88 16.05 -5.17
CA VAL A 178 -7.68 14.85 -5.37
C VAL A 178 -8.44 14.95 -6.69
N GLY A 179 -8.26 13.96 -7.56
CA GLY A 179 -9.04 13.80 -8.79
C GLY A 179 -9.89 12.53 -8.75
N LEU A 180 -11.09 12.59 -9.34
CA LEU A 180 -11.95 11.42 -9.54
C LEU A 180 -11.73 10.89 -10.97
N LEU A 181 -11.20 9.67 -11.10
CA LEU A 181 -10.93 9.09 -12.40
C LEU A 181 -12.23 8.85 -13.16
N ASN A 182 -12.29 9.36 -14.39
CA ASN A 182 -13.48 9.34 -15.21
C ASN A 182 -13.11 9.21 -16.71
N VAL A 183 -14.13 9.09 -17.56
CA VAL A 183 -14.01 9.00 -19.03
C VAL A 183 -13.98 10.37 -19.71
N GLY A 184 -13.99 11.45 -18.94
CA GLY A 184 -13.95 12.84 -19.39
C GLY A 184 -14.02 13.80 -18.20
N GLU A 185 -13.61 15.05 -18.40
CA GLU A 185 -13.60 16.11 -17.37
C GLU A 185 -15.01 16.64 -17.05
N GLU A 186 -15.98 16.48 -17.96
CA GLU A 186 -17.30 17.10 -17.81
C GLU A 186 -18.14 16.45 -16.70
N GLU A 187 -18.99 17.24 -16.01
CA GLU A 187 -19.73 16.80 -14.83
C GLU A 187 -20.73 15.66 -15.14
N GLU A 188 -21.25 15.63 -16.37
CA GLU A 188 -22.20 14.63 -16.84
C GLU A 188 -21.55 13.31 -17.29
N LYS A 189 -20.22 13.17 -17.23
CA LYS A 189 -19.50 11.96 -17.64
C LYS A 189 -19.42 10.92 -16.53
N GLY A 190 -19.25 9.67 -16.94
CA GLY A 190 -19.10 8.54 -16.04
C GLY A 190 -20.41 7.82 -15.73
N THR A 191 -20.30 6.82 -14.87
CA THR A 191 -21.45 6.03 -14.40
C THR A 191 -22.28 6.83 -13.40
N THR A 192 -23.48 6.35 -13.07
CA THR A 192 -24.33 6.98 -12.04
C THR A 192 -23.60 7.14 -10.71
N VAL A 193 -22.78 6.13 -10.34
CA VAL A 193 -21.95 6.17 -9.12
C VAL A 193 -20.90 7.28 -9.20
N VAL A 194 -20.18 7.37 -10.32
CA VAL A 194 -19.12 8.38 -10.50
C VAL A 194 -19.69 9.79 -10.50
N LYS A 195 -20.85 10.01 -11.13
CA LYS A 195 -21.54 11.32 -11.11
C LYS A 195 -21.97 11.72 -9.71
N GLU A 196 -22.50 10.78 -8.93
CA GLU A 196 -22.89 11.06 -7.55
C GLU A 196 -21.66 11.30 -6.67
N ALA A 197 -20.57 10.55 -6.86
CA ALA A 197 -19.32 10.78 -6.15
C ALA A 197 -18.74 12.16 -6.48
N HIS A 198 -18.73 12.56 -7.76
CA HIS A 198 -18.34 13.90 -8.20
C HIS A 198 -19.16 14.98 -7.47
N ARG A 199 -20.49 14.82 -7.43
CA ARG A 199 -21.38 15.75 -6.72
C ARG A 199 -21.03 15.84 -5.25
N LEU A 200 -20.82 14.72 -4.56
CA LEU A 200 -20.47 14.71 -3.14
C LEU A 200 -19.11 15.35 -2.87
N LEU A 201 -18.08 14.98 -3.63
CA LEU A 201 -16.72 15.50 -3.50
C LEU A 201 -16.66 17.02 -3.72
N LYS A 202 -17.45 17.55 -4.67
CA LYS A 202 -17.50 18.99 -4.94
C LYS A 202 -18.03 19.83 -3.77
N HIS A 203 -18.82 19.23 -2.88
CA HIS A 203 -19.36 19.91 -1.70
C HIS A 203 -18.53 19.65 -0.43
N ASP A 204 -17.46 18.86 -0.52
CA ASP A 204 -16.60 18.53 0.62
C ASP A 204 -15.46 19.55 0.74
N ALA A 205 -15.65 20.56 1.59
CA ALA A 205 -14.68 21.63 1.80
C ALA A 205 -13.38 21.17 2.51
N ARG A 206 -13.31 19.92 3.00
CA ARG A 206 -12.10 19.37 3.64
C ARG A 206 -11.11 18.82 2.61
N LEU A 207 -11.56 18.58 1.39
CA LEU A 207 -10.74 18.05 0.31
C LEU A 207 -10.32 19.13 -0.68
N ASN A 208 -9.08 19.07 -1.16
CA ASN A 208 -8.65 19.82 -2.33
C ASN A 208 -9.05 19.05 -3.61
N TYR A 209 -10.35 18.94 -3.81
CA TYR A 209 -10.92 18.23 -4.96
C TYR A 209 -10.84 19.10 -6.22
N ILE A 210 -10.17 18.60 -7.26
CA ILE A 210 -9.96 19.34 -8.51
C ILE A 210 -10.92 18.95 -9.63
N GLY A 211 -11.84 18.00 -9.38
CA GLY A 211 -12.82 17.55 -10.35
C GLY A 211 -12.56 16.16 -10.93
N ASN A 212 -13.22 15.87 -12.04
CA ASN A 212 -12.98 14.67 -12.83
C ASN A 212 -11.63 14.77 -13.55
N ILE A 213 -10.90 13.66 -13.61
CA ILE A 213 -9.64 13.54 -14.33
C ILE A 213 -9.69 12.33 -15.27
N GLU A 214 -8.95 12.38 -16.36
CA GLU A 214 -8.82 11.26 -17.30
C GLU A 214 -7.55 10.45 -17.01
N GLY A 215 -7.47 9.23 -17.55
CA GLY A 215 -6.31 8.36 -17.36
C GLY A 215 -4.97 8.97 -17.86
N ARG A 216 -5.03 9.91 -18.80
CA ARG A 216 -3.84 10.64 -19.31
C ARG A 216 -3.25 11.58 -18.25
N ASP A 217 -4.07 12.11 -17.36
CA ASP A 217 -3.68 13.10 -16.36
C ASP A 217 -2.89 12.48 -15.21
N ILE A 218 -3.02 11.17 -15.00
CA ILE A 218 -2.29 10.42 -13.97
C ILE A 218 -0.79 10.59 -14.16
N LEU A 219 -0.29 10.49 -15.40
CA LEU A 219 1.15 10.61 -15.70
C LEU A 219 1.54 12.00 -16.20
N GLY A 220 0.68 12.62 -17.01
CA GLY A 220 0.96 13.91 -17.64
C GLY A 220 0.69 15.12 -16.74
N GLY A 221 -0.01 14.92 -15.61
CA GLY A 221 -0.62 15.99 -14.85
C GLY A 221 -1.87 16.55 -15.54
N HIS A 222 -2.73 17.20 -14.75
CA HIS A 222 -3.94 17.82 -15.26
C HIS A 222 -3.61 19.14 -15.98
N PRO A 223 -4.17 19.44 -17.17
CA PRO A 223 -3.82 20.62 -17.96
C PRO A 223 -3.93 21.96 -17.22
N LYS A 224 -4.92 22.07 -16.32
CA LYS A 224 -5.19 23.30 -15.55
C LYS A 224 -4.63 23.28 -14.12
N HIS A 225 -4.47 22.09 -13.55
CA HIS A 225 -4.19 21.93 -12.12
C HIS A 225 -2.79 21.36 -11.86
N GLY A 226 -2.06 20.96 -12.90
CA GLY A 226 -0.74 20.36 -12.82
C GLY A 226 -0.78 18.98 -12.18
N ARG A 227 0.29 18.62 -11.48
CA ARG A 227 0.44 17.31 -10.84
C ARG A 227 -0.73 16.98 -9.90
N LEU A 228 -1.20 15.74 -9.98
CA LEU A 228 -2.15 15.13 -9.03
C LEU A 228 -1.41 14.56 -7.83
N ASP A 229 -2.10 14.39 -6.70
CA ASP A 229 -1.53 13.68 -5.55
C ASP A 229 -2.36 12.44 -5.21
N VAL A 230 -3.69 12.51 -5.34
CA VAL A 230 -4.62 11.40 -5.11
C VAL A 230 -5.54 11.21 -6.31
N VAL A 231 -5.69 9.97 -6.77
CA VAL A 231 -6.65 9.57 -7.82
C VAL A 231 -7.60 8.54 -7.24
N VAL A 232 -8.90 8.83 -7.34
CA VAL A 232 -9.95 7.97 -6.80
C VAL A 232 -10.70 7.23 -7.90
N CYS A 233 -10.89 5.93 -7.73
CA CYS A 233 -11.66 5.04 -8.60
C CYS A 233 -12.16 3.80 -7.83
N ASP A 234 -13.04 3.02 -8.45
CA ASP A 234 -13.32 1.66 -7.98
C ASP A 234 -12.16 0.71 -8.31
N GLY A 235 -12.11 -0.42 -7.63
CA GLY A 235 -11.01 -1.37 -7.75
C GLY A 235 -10.99 -2.11 -9.09
N PHE A 236 -12.10 -2.18 -9.83
CA PHE A 236 -12.08 -2.72 -11.19
C PHE A 236 -11.27 -1.80 -12.10
N VAL A 237 -11.62 -0.52 -12.15
CA VAL A 237 -10.90 0.48 -12.97
C VAL A 237 -9.45 0.63 -12.50
N GLY A 238 -9.22 0.79 -11.20
CA GLY A 238 -7.87 0.99 -10.69
C GLY A 238 -6.94 -0.20 -10.92
N ASN A 239 -7.43 -1.44 -10.80
CA ASN A 239 -6.60 -2.61 -11.11
C ASN A 239 -6.27 -2.71 -12.60
N VAL A 240 -7.20 -2.35 -13.50
CA VAL A 240 -6.91 -2.27 -14.94
C VAL A 240 -5.83 -1.22 -15.23
N VAL A 241 -5.95 -0.03 -14.64
CA VAL A 241 -4.96 1.05 -14.78
C VAL A 241 -3.60 0.62 -14.24
N LEU A 242 -3.54 -0.01 -13.06
CA LEU A 242 -2.31 -0.51 -12.47
C LEU A 242 -1.62 -1.53 -13.36
N LYS A 243 -2.34 -2.53 -13.87
CA LYS A 243 -1.77 -3.58 -14.72
C LYS A 243 -1.30 -3.03 -16.07
N PHE A 244 -2.02 -2.03 -16.61
CA PHE A 244 -1.57 -1.32 -17.81
C PHE A 244 -0.29 -0.52 -17.53
N TYR A 245 -0.23 0.22 -16.42
CA TYR A 245 0.95 0.97 -15.99
C TYR A 245 2.19 0.07 -15.85
N GLU A 246 2.05 -1.07 -15.14
CA GLU A 246 3.13 -2.07 -15.00
C GLU A 246 3.62 -2.58 -16.36
N SER A 247 2.68 -2.87 -17.27
CA SER A 247 2.99 -3.38 -18.61
C SER A 247 3.74 -2.35 -19.46
N VAL A 248 3.38 -1.07 -19.38
CA VAL A 248 4.08 0.01 -20.08
C VAL A 248 5.51 0.16 -19.54
N MET A 249 5.72 0.07 -18.23
CA MET A 249 7.08 0.14 -17.65
C MET A 249 7.97 -1.01 -18.10
N LEU A 250 7.42 -2.24 -18.18
CA LEU A 250 8.13 -3.39 -18.73
C LEU A 250 8.49 -3.18 -20.21
N LEU A 251 7.57 -2.66 -21.01
CA LEU A 251 7.81 -2.36 -22.42
C LEU A 251 8.93 -1.31 -22.59
N ILE A 252 8.88 -0.20 -21.86
CA ILE A 252 9.91 0.85 -21.97
C ILE A 252 11.29 0.27 -21.57
N ARG A 253 11.35 -0.55 -20.52
CA ARG A 253 12.61 -1.21 -20.11
C ARG A 253 13.15 -2.14 -21.19
N GLN A 254 12.29 -2.92 -21.85
CA GLN A 254 12.69 -3.80 -22.94
C GLN A 254 13.19 -3.01 -24.16
N LEU A 255 12.48 -1.97 -24.56
CA LEU A 255 12.89 -1.10 -25.67
C LEU A 255 14.23 -0.41 -25.38
N ALA A 256 14.41 0.12 -24.17
CA ALA A 256 15.64 0.79 -23.77
C ALA A 256 16.84 -0.18 -23.78
N ALA A 257 16.65 -1.42 -23.33
CA ALA A 257 17.70 -2.44 -23.34
C ALA A 257 18.07 -2.91 -24.75
N ASN A 258 17.10 -2.98 -25.67
CA ASN A 258 17.31 -3.52 -27.02
C ASN A 258 17.81 -2.47 -28.02
N GLU A 259 17.22 -1.26 -28.02
CA GLU A 259 17.49 -0.23 -29.04
C GLU A 259 18.65 0.69 -28.65
N ALA A 260 18.98 0.77 -27.36
CA ALA A 260 20.05 1.64 -26.87
C ALA A 260 20.85 0.99 -25.72
N PRO A 261 21.45 -0.19 -25.94
CA PRO A 261 22.18 -0.93 -24.89
C PRO A 261 23.30 -0.09 -24.24
N ASP A 262 24.03 0.69 -25.04
CA ASP A 262 25.10 1.56 -24.56
C ASP A 262 24.60 2.71 -23.66
N MET A 263 23.35 3.13 -23.85
CA MET A 263 22.70 4.12 -23.00
C MET A 263 22.13 3.48 -21.73
N TRP A 264 21.62 2.25 -21.81
CA TRP A 264 21.11 1.51 -20.66
C TRP A 264 22.18 1.21 -19.59
N GLU A 265 23.44 1.09 -20.00
CA GLU A 265 24.57 0.95 -19.07
C GLU A 265 24.90 2.25 -18.30
N ARG A 266 24.40 3.40 -18.75
CA ARG A 266 24.63 4.69 -18.08
C ARG A 266 23.88 4.75 -16.74
N LYS A 267 24.61 5.17 -15.70
CA LYS A 267 24.09 5.22 -14.32
C LYS A 267 22.89 6.13 -14.19
N GLU A 268 22.85 7.22 -14.95
CA GLU A 268 21.79 8.23 -14.95
C GLU A 268 20.48 7.62 -15.49
N ILE A 269 20.57 6.82 -16.55
CA ILE A 269 19.40 6.13 -17.12
C ILE A 269 18.91 5.06 -16.16
N ARG A 270 19.80 4.24 -15.60
CA ARG A 270 19.41 3.27 -14.57
C ARG A 270 18.81 3.93 -13.34
N ALA A 271 19.26 5.13 -12.96
CA ALA A 271 18.66 5.90 -11.87
C ALA A 271 17.24 6.37 -12.22
N ALA A 272 17.04 6.93 -13.42
CA ALA A 272 15.73 7.34 -13.90
C ALA A 272 14.73 6.17 -13.96
N PHE A 273 15.15 5.01 -14.46
CA PHE A 273 14.29 3.81 -14.50
C PHE A 273 14.05 3.20 -13.14
N ARG A 274 15.00 3.31 -12.19
CA ARG A 274 14.75 2.92 -10.80
C ARG A 274 13.65 3.77 -10.18
N MET A 275 13.57 5.06 -10.47
CA MET A 275 12.49 5.92 -9.95
C MET A 275 11.08 5.46 -10.39
N LEU A 276 10.99 4.79 -11.54
CA LEU A 276 9.75 4.24 -12.11
C LEU A 276 9.43 2.82 -11.62
N ASP A 277 10.35 2.19 -10.90
CA ASP A 277 10.14 0.88 -10.30
C ASP A 277 9.28 1.03 -9.05
N TYR A 278 8.06 0.49 -9.10
CA TYR A 278 7.11 0.55 -7.98
C TYR A 278 7.69 -0.07 -6.70
N SER A 279 8.62 -1.03 -6.81
CA SER A 279 9.25 -1.65 -5.64
C SER A 279 10.04 -0.65 -4.79
N GLN A 280 10.44 0.51 -5.34
CA GLN A 280 11.10 1.59 -4.58
C GLN A 280 10.20 2.27 -3.55
N TYR A 281 8.89 2.19 -3.75
CA TYR A 281 7.89 2.85 -2.91
C TYR A 281 7.35 1.91 -1.82
N GLY A 282 7.82 0.65 -1.80
CA GLY A 282 7.42 -0.36 -0.82
C GLY A 282 6.17 -1.13 -1.26
N GLY A 283 5.47 -1.70 -0.29
CA GLY A 283 4.18 -2.34 -0.52
C GLY A 283 3.03 -1.33 -0.58
N ALA A 284 1.88 -1.79 -1.04
CA ALA A 284 0.63 -1.02 -1.07
C ALA A 284 0.00 -0.99 0.32
N PRO A 285 -0.13 0.18 0.98
CA PRO A 285 -0.82 0.28 2.26
C PRO A 285 -2.33 -0.02 2.09
N LEU A 286 -2.86 -0.81 3.01
CA LEU A 286 -4.28 -1.04 3.17
C LEU A 286 -4.85 0.02 4.11
N LEU A 287 -5.56 1.00 3.55
CA LEU A 287 -6.12 2.12 4.30
C LEU A 287 -7.55 1.82 4.76
N GLY A 288 -7.96 2.46 5.86
CA GLY A 288 -9.32 2.37 6.43
C GLY A 288 -9.48 1.37 7.57
N VAL A 289 -8.50 0.51 7.81
CA VAL A 289 -8.44 -0.38 9.00
C VAL A 289 -7.79 0.34 10.19
N ARG A 290 -8.14 -0.04 11.43
CA ARG A 290 -7.59 0.54 12.68
C ARG A 290 -6.19 0.03 12.99
N GLY A 291 -5.25 0.34 12.10
CA GLY A 291 -3.88 -0.13 12.15
C GLY A 291 -3.11 0.20 10.88
N ILE A 292 -1.88 -0.27 10.79
CA ILE A 292 -1.01 -0.15 9.63
C ILE A 292 -0.80 -1.56 9.06
N SER A 293 -1.36 -1.80 7.87
CA SER A 293 -1.18 -3.04 7.13
C SER A 293 -0.65 -2.73 5.74
N ILE A 294 0.47 -3.34 5.36
CA ILE A 294 1.13 -3.12 4.08
C ILE A 294 1.18 -4.43 3.31
N ILE A 295 0.71 -4.37 2.06
CA ILE A 295 0.60 -5.50 1.15
C ILE A 295 1.73 -5.43 0.14
N CYS A 296 2.59 -6.44 0.13
CA CYS A 296 3.59 -6.65 -0.89
C CYS A 296 3.06 -7.66 -1.94
N HIS A 297 3.61 -7.64 -3.14
CA HIS A 297 3.28 -8.66 -4.15
C HIS A 297 3.97 -10.00 -3.80
N GLY A 298 3.40 -11.14 -4.20
CA GLY A 298 4.05 -12.47 -4.00
C GLY A 298 5.45 -12.55 -4.57
N SER A 299 5.63 -11.95 -5.75
CA SER A 299 6.92 -11.86 -6.45
C SER A 299 7.83 -10.74 -5.95
N SER A 300 7.54 -10.16 -4.77
CA SER A 300 8.39 -9.11 -4.19
C SER A 300 9.81 -9.62 -3.99
N ASN A 301 10.79 -8.75 -4.17
CA ASN A 301 12.18 -9.04 -3.86
C ASN A 301 12.59 -8.41 -2.51
N ALA A 302 13.81 -8.69 -2.07
CA ALA A 302 14.35 -8.15 -0.82
C ALA A 302 14.28 -6.61 -0.72
N ASN A 303 14.50 -5.90 -1.84
CA ASN A 303 14.40 -4.43 -1.86
C ASN A 303 12.96 -3.96 -1.61
N ALA A 304 11.96 -4.63 -2.18
CA ALA A 304 10.56 -4.32 -1.95
C ALA A 304 10.19 -4.53 -0.47
N ILE A 305 10.63 -5.65 0.14
CA ILE A 305 10.41 -5.91 1.57
C ILE A 305 11.12 -4.86 2.44
N ARG A 306 12.37 -4.51 2.14
CA ARG A 306 13.09 -3.41 2.82
C ARG A 306 12.29 -2.11 2.79
N HIS A 307 11.79 -1.73 1.61
CA HIS A 307 11.01 -0.50 1.45
C HIS A 307 9.65 -0.59 2.17
N ALA A 308 9.01 -1.76 2.20
CA ALA A 308 7.81 -1.98 2.99
C ALA A 308 8.07 -1.80 4.49
N ILE A 309 9.21 -2.29 5.01
CA ILE A 309 9.64 -2.05 6.40
C ILE A 309 9.80 -0.54 6.65
N ARG A 310 10.47 0.19 5.75
CA ARG A 310 10.61 1.65 5.85
C ARG A 310 9.25 2.35 5.93
N VAL A 311 8.32 2.01 5.03
CA VAL A 311 6.96 2.61 5.00
C VAL A 311 6.17 2.24 6.25
N ALA A 312 6.31 1.02 6.77
CA ALA A 312 5.67 0.58 8.01
C ALA A 312 6.16 1.40 9.22
N VAL A 313 7.47 1.57 9.34
CA VAL A 313 8.10 2.36 10.40
C VAL A 313 7.64 3.81 10.29
N GLN A 314 7.77 4.43 9.11
CA GLN A 314 7.35 5.81 8.88
C GLN A 314 5.86 6.01 9.22
N SER A 315 5.00 5.09 8.79
CA SER A 315 3.56 5.14 9.08
C SER A 315 3.25 5.13 10.58
N ALA A 316 4.02 4.35 11.36
CA ALA A 316 3.89 4.29 12.80
C ALA A 316 4.45 5.56 13.47
N GLU A 317 5.58 6.08 12.99
CA GLU A 317 6.21 7.33 13.48
C GLU A 317 5.28 8.53 13.34
N VAL A 318 4.71 8.72 12.15
CA VAL A 318 3.79 9.84 11.87
C VAL A 318 2.38 9.62 12.41
N GLN A 319 2.16 8.49 13.10
CA GLN A 319 0.86 8.13 13.68
C GLN A 319 -0.28 8.10 12.66
N LEU A 320 0.01 7.66 11.43
CA LEU A 320 -0.93 7.64 10.29
C LEU A 320 -2.30 7.09 10.68
N SER A 321 -2.30 5.96 11.39
CA SER A 321 -3.49 5.29 11.90
C SER A 321 -4.37 6.25 12.73
N LYS A 322 -3.78 6.98 13.68
CA LYS A 322 -4.52 7.95 14.51
C LYS A 322 -5.08 9.12 13.69
N HIS A 323 -4.30 9.63 12.74
CA HIS A 323 -4.76 10.73 11.89
C HIS A 323 -5.91 10.32 10.96
N ILE A 324 -5.90 9.09 10.44
CA ILE A 324 -7.06 8.54 9.70
C ILE A 324 -8.28 8.49 10.61
N GLY A 325 -8.13 7.97 11.84
CA GLY A 325 -9.24 7.93 12.79
C GLY A 325 -9.80 9.32 13.13
N ALA A 326 -8.93 10.32 13.29
CA ALA A 326 -9.33 11.71 13.53
C ALA A 326 -10.08 12.31 12.34
N GLU A 327 -9.59 12.13 11.12
CA GLU A 327 -10.23 12.63 9.89
C GLU A 327 -11.69 12.16 9.78
N PHE A 328 -11.94 10.86 10.00
CA PHE A 328 -13.27 10.30 9.89
C PHE A 328 -14.19 10.65 11.06
N ALA A 329 -13.63 10.83 12.28
CA ALA A 329 -14.40 11.33 13.41
C ALA A 329 -14.90 12.76 13.17
N GLU A 330 -14.04 13.64 12.65
CA GLU A 330 -14.39 15.02 12.32
C GLU A 330 -15.38 15.11 11.14
N ARG A 331 -15.16 14.32 10.09
CA ARG A 331 -16.11 14.21 8.96
C ARG A 331 -17.49 13.78 9.45
N GLY A 332 -17.57 12.75 10.29
CA GLY A 332 -18.83 12.29 10.86
C GLY A 332 -19.52 13.36 11.72
N ALA A 333 -18.76 14.22 12.40
CA ALA A 333 -19.32 15.36 13.12
C ALA A 333 -19.88 16.44 12.18
N ALA A 334 -19.18 16.73 11.08
CA ALA A 334 -19.62 17.70 10.08
C ALA A 334 -20.89 17.25 9.33
N GLU A 335 -21.05 15.96 9.05
CA GLU A 335 -22.27 15.42 8.42
C GLU A 335 -23.52 15.48 9.33
N ARG A 336 -23.33 15.64 10.65
CA ARG A 336 -24.42 15.73 11.65
C ARG A 336 -24.79 17.17 12.05
N ALA A 337 -23.98 18.15 11.68
CA ALA A 337 -24.17 19.57 12.01
C ALA A 337 -24.97 20.28 10.91
#